data_AF-A0A1Y5KH37-F1
#
_entry.id   AF-A0A1Y5KH37-F1
#
_cell.length_a   1.000
_cell.length_b   1.000
_cell.length_c   1.000
_cell.angle_alpha   90.00
_cell.angle_beta   90.00
_cell.angle_gamma   90.00
#
_symmetry.space_group_name_H-M   'P 1'
#
loop_
_entity.id
_entity.type
_entity.pdbx_description
1 polymer ?
#
loop_
_entity_poly.entity_id
_entity_poly.type
_entity_poly.pdbx_seq_one_letter_code
_entity_poly.pdbx_strand_id
1 'polypeptide(L)'
;MKKVILITLSLFLFSIVTGCSEEINPNENLFEVGSDELKSIKTNQPFQITGFVKNNSKQKWDISHGAGMFTYEIYDSDGNLVEQDNDFLYRNDIGYLGELKPKTEYRNNGEEQRSKEYYEFKINKPGVYKIKTEAKFQVRNGEEIEEFNVSSGELNEFAVK
;
A
#
# COMPACT_ATOMS: atom_id res chain seq x y z
N MET A 1 -32.82 32.15 59.05
CA MET A 1 -31.70 32.34 58.09
C MET A 1 -30.53 31.45 58.48
N LYS A 2 -29.90 30.81 57.48
CA LYS A 2 -28.70 29.93 57.53
C LYS A 2 -28.97 28.46 57.90
N LYS A 3 -28.50 27.44 57.17
CA LYS A 3 -27.91 27.26 55.83
C LYS A 3 -28.06 25.76 55.54
N VAL A 4 -28.97 25.39 54.64
CA VAL A 4 -28.88 24.11 53.89
C VAL A 4 -27.95 24.41 52.72
N ILE A 5 -26.88 23.64 52.52
CA ILE A 5 -26.16 23.38 51.25
C ILE A 5 -25.21 22.22 51.56
N LEU A 6 -25.62 21.00 51.27
CA LEU A 6 -25.40 20.26 50.01
C LEU A 6 -24.06 19.51 50.05
N ILE A 7 -24.18 18.22 50.34
CA ILE A 7 -23.16 17.20 50.10
C ILE A 7 -23.03 17.11 48.58
N THR A 8 -22.13 17.91 48.00
CA THR A 8 -21.83 17.85 46.58
C THR A 8 -20.45 17.24 46.38
N LEU A 9 -20.50 15.99 45.91
CA LEU A 9 -19.68 15.53 44.80
C LEU A 9 -18.18 15.34 45.09
N SER A 10 -17.89 14.43 46.01
CA SER A 10 -16.65 13.62 45.98
C SER A 10 -16.70 12.59 44.82
N LEU A 11 -17.09 13.03 43.63
CA LEU A 11 -17.36 12.19 42.45
C LEU A 11 -16.69 12.75 41.18
N PHE A 12 -15.55 13.39 41.33
CA PHE A 12 -14.71 13.91 40.24
C PHE A 12 -13.31 13.28 40.21
N LEU A 13 -13.16 12.07 40.77
CA LEU A 13 -12.01 11.20 40.54
C LEU A 13 -12.56 9.88 39.98
N PHE A 14 -11.92 9.35 38.93
CA PHE A 14 -12.28 8.14 38.16
C PHE A 14 -13.08 8.31 36.86
N SER A 15 -12.76 9.34 36.09
CA SER A 15 -12.93 9.25 34.63
C SER A 15 -11.60 9.48 33.90
N ILE A 16 -10.53 8.85 34.39
CA ILE A 16 -9.46 8.42 33.50
C ILE A 16 -10.02 7.17 32.82
N VAL A 17 -10.84 7.37 31.80
CA VAL A 17 -11.10 6.32 30.83
C VAL A 17 -9.77 6.17 30.12
N THR A 18 -8.93 5.27 30.64
CA THR A 18 -7.83 4.70 29.89
C THR A 18 -8.49 4.08 28.67
N GLY A 19 -8.51 4.84 27.58
CA GLY A 19 -8.69 4.27 26.26
C GLY A 19 -7.49 3.38 26.04
N CYS A 20 -7.53 2.17 26.58
CA CYS A 20 -6.77 1.06 26.06
C CYS A 20 -7.25 0.95 24.62
N SER A 21 -6.53 1.59 23.69
CA SER A 21 -6.56 1.09 22.33
C SER A 21 -6.12 -0.36 22.44
N GLU A 22 -6.99 -1.30 22.07
CA GLU A 22 -6.53 -2.65 21.82
C GLU A 22 -5.35 -2.53 20.86
N GLU A 23 -4.18 -2.99 21.29
CA GLU A 23 -3.04 -3.14 20.39
C GLU A 23 -3.45 -4.20 19.39
N ILE A 24 -3.80 -3.74 18.18
CA ILE A 24 -4.15 -4.61 17.07
C ILE A 24 -2.82 -5.04 16.47
N ASN A 25 -2.51 -6.34 16.47
CA ASN A 25 -1.37 -6.84 15.73
C ASN A 25 -1.60 -6.65 14.21
N PRO A 26 -0.58 -6.22 13.46
CA PRO A 26 -0.72 -6.05 12.03
C PRO A 26 -1.06 -7.41 11.39
N ASN A 27 -1.91 -7.40 10.37
CA ASN A 27 -2.20 -8.57 9.56
C ASN A 27 -2.58 -8.10 8.14
N GLU A 28 -2.51 -9.01 7.17
CA GLU A 28 -2.69 -8.69 5.74
C GLU A 28 -4.01 -7.97 5.45
N ASN A 29 -5.10 -8.33 6.14
CA ASN A 29 -6.42 -7.72 5.91
C ASN A 29 -6.51 -6.23 6.31
N LEU A 30 -5.50 -5.72 7.04
CA LEU A 30 -5.39 -4.29 7.34
C LEU A 30 -4.85 -3.49 6.16
N PHE A 31 -4.34 -4.14 5.13
CA PHE A 31 -3.72 -3.50 3.99
C PHE A 31 -4.48 -3.81 2.71
N GLU A 32 -4.64 -2.79 1.88
CA GLU A 32 -5.21 -2.90 0.53
C GLU A 32 -4.15 -2.46 -0.46
N VAL A 33 -3.94 -3.26 -1.50
CA VAL A 33 -2.95 -3.01 -2.54
C VAL A 33 -3.68 -2.79 -3.86
N GLY A 34 -3.18 -1.84 -4.65
CA GLY A 34 -3.71 -1.55 -5.97
C GLY A 34 -2.76 -0.68 -6.77
N SER A 35 -3.25 -0.19 -7.91
CA SER A 35 -2.55 0.76 -8.76
C SER A 35 -3.49 1.86 -9.25
N ASP A 36 -2.91 2.97 -9.69
CA ASP A 36 -3.67 4.07 -10.28
C ASP A 36 -4.39 3.66 -11.57
N GLU A 37 -5.52 4.32 -11.82
CA GLU A 37 -6.25 4.16 -13.07
C GLU A 37 -5.37 4.60 -14.26
N LEU A 38 -5.15 3.69 -15.21
CA LEU A 38 -4.34 3.97 -16.40
C LEU A 38 -5.21 4.48 -17.54
N LYS A 39 -4.89 5.68 -18.04
CA LYS A 39 -5.62 6.33 -19.12
C LYS A 39 -4.72 6.60 -20.32
N SER A 40 -5.32 6.51 -21.50
CA SER A 40 -4.69 6.95 -22.76
C SER A 40 -3.41 6.18 -23.13
N ILE A 41 -3.32 4.91 -22.76
CA ILE A 41 -2.18 4.06 -23.12
C ILE A 41 -2.21 3.78 -24.62
N LYS A 42 -1.07 3.97 -25.28
CA LYS A 42 -0.91 3.74 -26.71
C LYS A 42 0.01 2.56 -26.99
N THR A 43 -0.32 1.84 -28.06
CA THR A 43 0.53 0.76 -28.57
C THR A 43 1.96 1.25 -28.81
N ASN A 44 2.92 0.43 -28.39
CA ASN A 44 4.35 0.68 -28.51
C ASN A 44 4.87 1.95 -27.81
N GLN A 45 4.07 2.64 -27.00
CA GLN A 45 4.53 3.76 -26.19
C GLN A 45 4.78 3.31 -24.75
N PRO A 46 5.88 3.76 -24.11
CA PRO A 46 6.12 3.46 -22.71
C PRO A 46 5.07 4.14 -21.84
N PHE A 47 4.64 3.45 -20.79
CA PHE A 47 3.76 3.98 -19.76
C PHE A 47 4.21 3.49 -18.38
N GLN A 48 3.79 4.16 -17.32
CA GLN A 48 4.16 3.81 -15.95
C GLN A 48 2.95 3.33 -15.16
N ILE A 49 3.20 2.41 -14.23
CA ILE A 49 2.21 1.93 -13.27
C ILE A 49 2.64 2.40 -11.89
N THR A 50 1.72 3.08 -11.20
CA THR A 50 1.93 3.55 -9.82
C THR A 50 1.12 2.71 -8.87
N GLY A 51 1.81 1.96 -8.01
CA GLY A 51 1.23 1.14 -6.97
C GLY A 51 0.95 1.93 -5.70
N PHE A 52 0.03 1.42 -4.88
CA PHE A 52 -0.22 1.94 -3.55
C PHE A 52 -0.43 0.80 -2.54
N VAL A 53 -0.11 1.08 -1.29
CA VAL A 53 -0.59 0.33 -0.12
C VAL A 53 -1.43 1.26 0.72
N LYS A 54 -2.67 0.87 1.00
CA LYS A 54 -3.61 1.61 1.82
C LYS A 54 -3.78 0.92 3.17
N ASN A 55 -3.66 1.70 4.23
CA ASN A 55 -3.90 1.21 5.58
C ASN A 55 -5.38 1.37 5.96
N ASN A 56 -6.08 0.25 5.99
CA ASN A 56 -7.49 0.17 6.36
C ASN A 56 -7.72 0.10 7.88
N SER A 57 -6.67 0.13 8.70
CA SER A 57 -6.81 0.21 10.16
C SER A 57 -7.05 1.66 10.64
N LYS A 58 -7.26 1.81 11.95
CA LYS A 58 -7.32 3.12 12.64
C LYS A 58 -5.96 3.52 13.23
N GLN A 59 -4.99 2.62 13.19
CA GLN A 59 -3.64 2.79 13.73
C GLN A 59 -2.68 3.17 12.61
N LYS A 60 -1.60 3.87 12.95
CA LYS A 60 -0.50 4.16 12.03
C LYS A 60 0.53 3.03 12.08
N TRP A 61 1.19 2.78 10.96
CA TRP A 61 2.21 1.73 10.85
C TRP A 61 3.53 2.32 10.38
N ASP A 62 4.61 2.03 11.11
CA ASP A 62 5.96 2.30 10.62
C ASP A 62 6.33 1.17 9.65
N ILE A 63 6.58 1.53 8.39
CA ILE A 63 6.86 0.58 7.33
C ILE A 63 8.28 0.71 6.81
N SER A 64 8.84 -0.41 6.37
CA SER A 64 10.10 -0.43 5.63
C SER A 64 10.02 -1.32 4.39
N HIS A 65 10.66 -0.90 3.30
CA HIS A 65 10.66 -1.65 2.05
C HIS A 65 11.90 -1.32 1.21
N GLY A 66 12.26 -2.21 0.28
CA GLY A 66 13.25 -1.89 -0.75
C GLY A 66 12.64 -1.03 -1.85
N ALA A 67 13.46 -0.43 -2.71
CA ALA A 67 13.00 0.30 -3.89
C ALA A 67 11.98 -0.52 -4.72
N GLY A 68 12.14 -1.84 -4.78
CA GLY A 68 11.18 -2.76 -5.39
C GLY A 68 10.03 -3.22 -4.51
N MET A 69 9.35 -2.27 -3.86
CA MET A 69 8.15 -2.56 -3.07
C MET A 69 7.04 -3.19 -3.90
N PHE A 70 6.79 -2.62 -5.09
CA PHE A 70 5.71 -3.04 -5.97
C PHE A 70 6.20 -3.90 -7.13
N THR A 71 5.44 -4.95 -7.44
CA THR A 71 5.54 -5.76 -8.66
C THR A 71 4.18 -5.82 -9.35
N TYR A 72 4.22 -5.96 -10.68
CA TYR A 72 3.03 -5.90 -11.52
C TYR A 72 3.00 -7.06 -12.50
N GLU A 73 1.87 -7.75 -12.54
CA GLU A 73 1.58 -8.75 -13.56
C GLU A 73 0.49 -8.18 -14.48
N ILE A 74 0.75 -8.17 -15.78
CA ILE A 74 -0.19 -7.67 -16.80
C ILE A 74 -0.77 -8.86 -17.54
N TYR A 75 -2.09 -8.94 -17.62
CA TYR A 75 -2.83 -10.00 -18.29
C TYR A 75 -3.59 -9.43 -19.49
N ASP A 76 -3.60 -10.16 -20.61
CA ASP A 76 -4.45 -9.85 -21.76
C ASP A 76 -5.92 -10.24 -21.53
N SER A 77 -6.78 -9.97 -22.52
CA SER A 77 -8.22 -10.27 -22.44
C SER A 77 -8.54 -11.75 -22.32
N ASP A 78 -7.61 -12.62 -22.75
CA ASP A 78 -7.74 -14.07 -22.70
C ASP A 78 -7.19 -14.63 -21.37
N GLY A 79 -6.62 -13.77 -20.51
CA GLY A 79 -6.04 -14.12 -19.22
C GLY A 79 -4.59 -14.59 -19.31
N ASN A 80 -3.91 -14.41 -20.45
CA ASN A 80 -2.50 -14.76 -20.57
C ASN A 80 -1.62 -13.65 -20.00
N LEU A 81 -0.53 -14.05 -19.33
CA LEU A 81 0.49 -13.12 -18.86
C LEU A 81 1.21 -12.47 -20.04
N VAL A 82 1.29 -11.15 -20.04
CA VAL A 82 2.06 -10.36 -21.00
C VAL A 82 3.51 -10.28 -20.52
N GLU A 83 4.37 -11.11 -21.10
CA GLU A 83 5.80 -11.11 -20.81
C GLU A 83 6.42 -9.72 -21.03
N GLN A 84 7.26 -9.30 -20.09
CA GLN A 84 8.08 -8.09 -20.18
C GLN A 84 9.52 -8.52 -20.48
N ASP A 85 10.25 -7.78 -21.32
CA ASP A 85 11.60 -8.09 -21.81
C ASP A 85 12.72 -7.95 -20.74
N ASN A 86 12.42 -8.20 -19.46
CA ASN A 86 13.31 -7.91 -18.35
C ASN A 86 13.99 -9.21 -17.85
N ASP A 87 15.03 -9.66 -18.56
CA ASP A 87 15.68 -10.96 -18.32
C ASP A 87 16.39 -11.11 -16.95
N PHE A 88 16.82 -10.02 -16.28
CA PHE A 88 17.54 -10.10 -15.01
C PHE A 88 17.32 -8.91 -14.07
N LEU A 89 16.91 -9.19 -12.82
CA LEU A 89 16.80 -8.22 -11.71
C LEU A 89 18.01 -8.32 -10.78
N TYR A 90 19.00 -7.45 -10.91
CA TYR A 90 20.02 -7.25 -9.85
C TYR A 90 19.48 -6.24 -8.82
N ARG A 91 19.13 -6.71 -7.62
CA ARG A 91 18.61 -5.86 -6.53
C ARG A 91 19.73 -5.44 -5.58
N ASN A 92 20.20 -4.20 -5.70
CA ASN A 92 20.86 -3.47 -4.61
C ASN A 92 19.93 -2.34 -4.21
N ASP A 93 18.84 -2.69 -3.53
CA ASP A 93 17.76 -1.75 -3.24
C ASP A 93 18.15 -0.85 -2.06
N ILE A 94 17.96 0.46 -2.22
CA ILE A 94 17.92 1.38 -1.09
C ILE A 94 16.68 1.02 -0.26
N GLY A 95 16.89 0.84 1.05
CA GLY A 95 15.81 0.65 2.01
C GLY A 95 15.16 1.99 2.35
N TYR A 96 13.85 2.04 2.23
CA TYR A 96 13.03 3.19 2.64
C TYR A 96 12.39 2.89 3.99
N LEU A 97 12.31 3.93 4.81
CA LEU A 97 11.48 3.95 6.01
C LEU A 97 10.37 4.97 5.77
N GLY A 98 9.14 4.60 6.11
CA GLY A 98 7.97 5.44 5.93
C GLY A 98 6.95 5.24 7.05
N GLU A 99 6.01 6.18 7.14
CA GLU A 99 4.84 6.06 7.99
C GLU A 99 3.61 5.88 7.09
N LEU A 100 2.87 4.80 7.31
CA LEU A 100 1.60 4.54 6.66
C LEU A 100 0.46 4.96 7.59
N LYS A 101 -0.05 6.17 7.37
CA LYS A 101 -1.07 6.79 8.23
C LYS A 101 -2.42 6.06 8.13
N PRO A 102 -3.26 6.14 9.19
CA PRO A 102 -4.57 5.50 9.18
C PRO A 102 -5.42 5.99 8.02
N LYS A 103 -6.08 5.07 7.31
CA LYS A 103 -7.00 5.36 6.20
C LYS A 103 -6.38 6.12 5.03
N THR A 104 -5.06 6.07 4.88
CA THR A 104 -4.33 6.71 3.77
C THR A 104 -3.57 5.70 2.94
N GLU A 105 -3.14 6.16 1.76
CA GLU A 105 -2.27 5.45 0.85
C GLU A 105 -0.82 5.89 1.01
N TYR A 106 0.09 4.91 0.98
CA TYR A 106 1.51 5.11 0.78
C TYR A 106 1.87 4.73 -0.66
N ARG A 107 2.65 5.61 -1.30
CA ARG A 107 3.01 5.54 -2.72
C ARG A 107 4.50 5.79 -2.84
N ASN A 108 5.24 4.76 -3.22
CA ASN A 108 6.67 4.84 -3.49
C ASN A 108 7.09 3.69 -4.40
N ASN A 109 7.14 3.95 -5.71
CA ASN A 109 7.59 2.96 -6.68
C ASN A 109 9.12 2.87 -6.80
N GLY A 110 9.87 3.62 -5.98
CA GLY A 110 11.31 3.78 -6.16
C GLY A 110 11.67 4.54 -7.44
N GLU A 111 10.78 5.42 -7.92
CA GLU A 111 11.02 6.31 -9.06
C GLU A 111 12.37 7.05 -8.88
N GLU A 112 13.12 7.20 -9.96
CA GLU A 112 14.49 7.78 -10.01
C GLU A 112 15.59 6.96 -9.30
N GLN A 113 15.23 5.98 -8.47
CA GLN A 113 16.16 5.14 -7.70
C GLN A 113 16.27 3.71 -8.26
N ARG A 114 15.43 3.38 -9.25
CA ARG A 114 15.48 2.15 -10.03
C ARG A 114 15.65 2.45 -11.51
N SER A 115 16.20 1.49 -12.25
CA SER A 115 16.17 1.51 -13.71
C SER A 115 14.72 1.57 -14.20
N LYS A 116 14.49 2.42 -15.21
CA LYS A 116 13.16 2.66 -15.80
C LYS A 116 12.48 1.38 -16.26
N GLU A 117 13.23 0.40 -16.72
CA GLU A 117 12.75 -0.93 -17.14
C GLU A 117 11.87 -1.64 -16.08
N TYR A 118 11.96 -1.27 -14.79
CA TYR A 118 11.16 -1.89 -13.72
C TYR A 118 9.83 -1.18 -13.40
N TYR A 119 9.58 -0.01 -13.99
CA TYR A 119 8.33 0.73 -13.81
C TYR A 119 7.81 1.40 -15.09
N GLU A 120 8.54 1.31 -16.21
CA GLU A 120 8.08 1.65 -17.55
C GLU A 120 7.77 0.36 -18.33
N PHE A 121 6.52 0.25 -18.78
CA PHE A 121 5.96 -0.90 -19.48
C PHE A 121 5.66 -0.53 -20.93
N LYS A 122 5.65 -1.54 -21.81
CA LYS A 122 5.30 -1.36 -23.22
C LYS A 122 4.42 -2.51 -23.69
N ILE A 123 3.30 -2.18 -24.32
CA ILE A 123 2.38 -3.16 -24.90
C ILE A 123 2.29 -2.92 -26.41
N ASN A 124 2.54 -3.96 -27.19
CA ASN A 124 2.69 -3.85 -28.64
C ASN A 124 1.38 -4.09 -29.40
N LYS A 125 0.37 -4.68 -28.75
CA LYS A 125 -0.94 -5.01 -29.34
C LYS A 125 -2.04 -4.15 -28.69
N PRO A 126 -3.02 -3.64 -29.47
CA PRO A 126 -4.17 -2.98 -28.89
C PRO A 126 -5.08 -4.00 -28.21
N GLY A 127 -5.80 -3.58 -27.17
CA GLY A 127 -6.66 -4.48 -26.42
C GLY A 127 -7.04 -3.95 -25.04
N VAL A 128 -7.79 -4.78 -24.30
CA VAL A 128 -8.10 -4.57 -22.89
C VAL A 128 -7.20 -5.48 -22.07
N TYR A 129 -6.60 -4.92 -21.04
CA TYR A 129 -5.62 -5.57 -20.19
C TYR A 129 -5.99 -5.38 -18.73
N LYS A 130 -5.48 -6.28 -17.88
CA LYS A 130 -5.71 -6.27 -16.44
C LYS A 130 -4.39 -6.31 -15.70
N ILE A 131 -4.30 -5.59 -14.60
CA ILE A 131 -3.08 -5.51 -13.77
C ILE A 131 -3.38 -6.11 -12.41
N LYS A 132 -2.54 -7.07 -12.01
CA LYS A 132 -2.42 -7.49 -10.61
C LYS A 132 -1.23 -6.75 -10.01
N THR A 133 -1.46 -6.05 -8.90
CA THR A 133 -0.39 -5.37 -8.17
C THR A 133 -0.06 -6.16 -6.92
N GLU A 134 1.23 -6.34 -6.65
CA GLU A 134 1.70 -6.95 -5.41
C GLU A 134 2.63 -5.98 -4.70
N ALA A 135 2.58 -5.97 -3.36
CA ALA A 135 3.41 -5.12 -2.52
C ALA A 135 4.12 -5.96 -1.46
N LYS A 136 5.46 -5.82 -1.39
CA LYS A 136 6.30 -6.41 -0.36
C LYS A 136 6.89 -5.34 0.55
N PHE A 137 6.56 -5.39 1.83
CA PHE A 137 7.01 -4.44 2.84
C PHE A 137 7.04 -5.09 4.22
N GLN A 138 7.68 -4.42 5.16
CA GLN A 138 7.72 -4.81 6.56
C GLN A 138 7.01 -3.77 7.40
N VAL A 139 6.38 -4.19 8.49
CA VAL A 139 5.75 -3.33 9.50
C VAL A 139 6.48 -3.54 10.81
N ARG A 140 6.85 -2.45 11.47
CA ARG A 140 7.40 -2.47 12.82
C ARG A 140 6.29 -2.17 13.83
N ASN A 141 6.13 -3.05 14.82
CA ASN A 141 5.24 -2.86 15.97
C ASN A 141 6.05 -3.04 17.25
N GLY A 142 6.58 -1.94 17.79
CA GLY A 142 7.53 -2.00 18.91
C GLY A 142 8.85 -2.66 18.50
N GLU A 143 9.18 -3.79 19.14
CA GLU A 143 10.37 -4.60 18.84
C GLU A 143 10.12 -5.64 17.73
N GLU A 144 8.86 -5.92 17.41
CA GLU A 144 8.48 -6.90 16.41
C GLU A 144 8.52 -6.30 15.00
N ILE A 145 9.02 -7.08 14.05
CA ILE A 145 9.02 -6.76 12.63
C ILE A 145 8.34 -7.90 11.89
N GLU A 146 7.25 -7.59 11.19
CA GLU A 146 6.49 -8.54 10.40
C GLU A 146 6.62 -8.21 8.92
N GLU A 147 6.83 -9.23 8.08
CA GLU A 147 6.91 -9.09 6.63
C GLU A 147 5.54 -9.39 6.00
N PHE A 148 5.13 -8.52 5.08
CA PHE A 148 3.89 -8.61 4.34
C PHE A 148 4.16 -8.75 2.86
N ASN A 149 3.45 -9.67 2.22
CA ASN A 149 3.35 -9.79 0.77
C ASN A 149 1.87 -9.80 0.38
N VAL A 150 1.36 -8.65 -0.04
CA VAL A 150 -0.07 -8.43 -0.26
C VAL A 150 -0.33 -8.21 -1.74
N SER A 151 -1.29 -8.95 -2.30
CA SER A 151 -1.75 -8.75 -3.68
C SER A 151 -3.05 -7.93 -3.72
N SER A 152 -3.29 -7.26 -4.83
CA SER A 152 -4.56 -6.59 -5.10
C SER A 152 -5.71 -7.61 -5.15
N GLY A 153 -6.81 -7.32 -4.46
CA GLY A 153 -8.00 -8.18 -4.47
C GLY A 153 -8.77 -8.11 -5.78
N GLU A 154 -8.77 -6.94 -6.42
CA GLU A 154 -9.31 -6.72 -7.76
C GLU A 154 -8.18 -6.43 -8.74
N LEU A 155 -8.39 -6.76 -10.02
CA LEU A 155 -7.47 -6.42 -11.09
C LEU A 155 -7.89 -5.09 -11.73
N ASN A 156 -6.95 -4.16 -11.86
CA ASN A 156 -7.19 -2.87 -12.49
C ASN A 156 -7.21 -3.04 -14.02
N GLU A 157 -8.34 -2.70 -14.65
CA GLU A 157 -8.54 -2.86 -16.10
C GLU A 157 -8.18 -1.57 -16.86
N PHE A 158 -7.49 -1.70 -17.98
CA PHE A 158 -7.11 -0.56 -18.83
C PHE A 158 -7.09 -0.93 -20.31
N ALA A 159 -7.27 0.07 -21.17
CA ALA A 159 -7.27 -0.10 -22.62
C ALA A 159 -5.99 0.45 -23.26
N VAL A 160 -5.42 -0.32 -24.18
CA VAL A 160 -4.31 0.08 -25.04
C VAL A 160 -4.83 0.32 -26.45
N LYS A 161 -4.54 1.49 -27.02
CA LYS A 161 -5.04 1.96 -28.32
C LYS A 161 -3.95 2.18 -29.36
#